data_AF-A0A3B9Q554-F1
#
_entry.id   AF-A0A3B9Q554-F1
#
_cell.length_a   1.000
_cell.length_b   1.000
_cell.length_c   1.000
_cell.angle_alpha   90.00
_cell.angle_beta   90.00
_cell.angle_gamma   90.00
#
_symmetry.space_group_name_H-M   'P 1'
#
loop_
_entity.id
_entity.type
_entity.pdbx_description
1 polymer ?
#
loop_
_entity_poly.entity_id
_entity_poly.type
_entity_poly.pdbx_seq_one_letter_code
_entity_poly.pdbx_strand_id
1 'polypeptide(L)'
;MIISVVGMIFAKTQTAFFVVGGLAGFAMAGVQSLSRTMVSIFAPKNKSTEFYGFFALTGRSSAVIGPGVMGFSASGISAWVMNTLVAAGLVVAGDELAITVTEQIGHRFALVTIVLFLLVGLMLLLFVDEKKGRIAAKNEKPVEG
;
A
#
# COMPACT_ATOMS: atom_id res chain seq x y z
N MET A 1 -1.15 -8.17 -7.43
CA MET A 1 -0.34 -7.14 -6.75
C MET A 1 0.98 -7.69 -6.23
N ILE A 2 1.01 -8.62 -5.27
CA ILE A 2 2.26 -9.17 -4.71
C ILE A 2 3.15 -9.80 -5.81
N ILE A 3 2.59 -10.65 -6.68
CA ILE A 3 3.31 -11.26 -7.81
C ILE A 3 3.91 -10.19 -8.74
N SER A 4 3.19 -9.09 -8.99
CA SER A 4 3.67 -7.98 -9.82
C SER A 4 4.84 -7.25 -9.16
N VAL A 5 4.76 -6.95 -7.85
CA VAL A 5 5.84 -6.28 -7.11
C VAL A 5 7.09 -7.16 -7.05
N VAL A 6 6.94 -8.47 -6.82
CA VAL A 6 8.07 -9.41 -6.84
C VAL A 6 8.66 -9.52 -8.25
N GLY A 7 7.84 -9.59 -9.30
CA GLY A 7 8.31 -9.58 -10.69
C GLY A 7 9.08 -8.32 -11.07
N MET A 8 8.76 -7.17 -10.46
CA MET A 8 9.44 -5.91 -10.66
C MET A 8 10.88 -5.92 -10.12
N ILE A 9 11.18 -6.72 -9.09
CA ILE A 9 12.54 -6.87 -8.55
C ILE A 9 13.48 -7.55 -9.57
N PHE A 10 12.93 -8.43 -10.43
CA PHE A 10 13.70 -9.15 -11.45
C PHE A 10 13.65 -8.51 -12.84
N ALA A 11 12.76 -7.52 -13.04
CA ALA A 11 12.57 -6.85 -14.32
C ALA A 11 13.72 -5.86 -14.62
N LYS A 12 14.78 -6.34 -15.29
CA LYS A 12 15.90 -5.50 -15.76
C LYS A 12 15.66 -4.83 -17.12
N THR A 13 14.57 -5.15 -17.80
CA THR A 13 14.29 -4.73 -19.18
C THR A 13 13.04 -3.84 -19.22
N GLN A 14 13.07 -2.77 -20.02
CA GLN A 14 11.96 -1.83 -20.19
C GLN A 14 10.65 -2.52 -20.55
N THR A 15 10.68 -3.52 -21.43
CA THR A 15 9.49 -4.31 -21.80
C THR A 15 8.90 -5.08 -20.61
N ALA A 16 9.75 -5.67 -19.77
CA ALA A 16 9.30 -6.38 -18.57
C ALA A 16 8.66 -5.43 -17.55
N PHE A 17 9.18 -4.20 -17.42
CA PHE A 17 8.58 -3.16 -16.58
C PHE A 17 7.15 -2.82 -17.03
N PHE A 18 6.91 -2.64 -18.33
CA PHE A 18 5.57 -2.35 -18.86
C PHE A 18 4.59 -3.50 -18.64
N VAL A 19 5.01 -4.75 -18.84
CA VAL A 19 4.17 -5.93 -18.61
C VAL A 19 3.78 -6.06 -17.14
N VAL A 20 4.75 -5.94 -16.24
CA VAL A 20 4.51 -5.99 -14.80
C VAL A 20 3.65 -4.82 -14.33
N GLY A 21 3.90 -3.61 -14.84
CA GLY A 21 3.10 -2.42 -14.59
C GLY A 21 1.66 -2.56 -15.06
N GLY A 22 1.43 -3.16 -16.23
CA GLY A 22 0.10 -3.46 -16.75
C GLY A 22 -0.67 -4.44 -15.86
N LEU A 23 -0.03 -5.54 -15.45
CA LEU A 23 -0.60 -6.50 -14.48
C LEU A 23 -0.90 -5.83 -13.14
N ALA A 24 -0.02 -4.92 -12.71
CA ALA A 24 -0.21 -4.17 -11.48
C ALA A 24 -1.45 -3.26 -11.57
N GLY A 25 -1.56 -2.48 -12.65
CA GLY A 25 -2.70 -1.61 -12.91
C GLY A 25 -4.03 -2.36 -13.00
N PHE A 26 -4.05 -3.51 -13.68
CA PHE A 26 -5.23 -4.37 -13.76
C PHE A 26 -5.70 -4.82 -12.37
N ALA A 27 -4.78 -5.31 -11.53
CA ALA A 27 -5.13 -5.71 -10.17
C ALA A 27 -5.62 -4.52 -9.33
N MET A 28 -5.03 -3.33 -9.49
CA MET A 28 -5.45 -2.12 -8.78
C MET A 28 -6.87 -1.69 -9.19
N ALA A 29 -7.21 -1.78 -10.48
CA ALA A 29 -8.57 -1.54 -10.98
C ALA A 29 -9.58 -2.53 -10.37
N GLY A 30 -9.21 -3.81 -10.28
CA GLY A 30 -10.04 -4.85 -9.64
C GLY A 30 -10.34 -4.55 -8.17
N VAL A 31 -9.31 -4.18 -7.39
CA VAL A 31 -9.48 -3.82 -5.97
C VAL A 31 -10.36 -2.57 -5.80
N GLN A 32 -10.19 -1.57 -6.67
CA GLN A 32 -11.02 -0.35 -6.65
C GLN A 32 -12.49 -0.65 -6.92
N SER A 33 -12.80 -1.55 -7.86
CA SER A 33 -14.16 -2.00 -8.14
C SER A 33 -14.74 -2.79 -6.96
N LEU A 34 -14.01 -3.78 -6.45
CA LEU A 34 -14.44 -4.64 -5.35
C LEU A 34 -14.73 -3.83 -4.07
N SER A 35 -13.89 -2.84 -3.78
CA SER A 35 -14.02 -1.97 -2.61
C SER A 35 -15.36 -1.22 -2.60
N ARG A 36 -15.76 -0.65 -3.74
CA ARG A 36 -17.07 0.02 -3.89
C ARG A 36 -18.23 -0.96 -3.75
N THR A 37 -18.11 -2.14 -4.34
CA THR A 37 -19.13 -3.19 -4.21
C THR A 37 -19.29 -3.64 -2.76
N MET A 38 -18.20 -3.82 -2.00
CA MET A 38 -18.27 -4.23 -0.60
C MET A 38 -18.93 -3.18 0.28
N VAL A 39 -18.62 -1.89 0.08
CA VAL A 39 -19.33 -0.80 0.77
C VAL A 39 -20.83 -0.85 0.47
N SER A 40 -21.23 -1.11 -0.77
CA SER A 40 -22.66 -1.23 -1.12
C SER A 40 -23.36 -2.42 -0.47
N ILE A 41 -22.65 -3.54 -0.26
CA ILE A 41 -23.21 -4.76 0.35
C ILE A 41 -23.33 -4.61 1.87
N PHE A 42 -22.39 -3.91 2.50
CA PHE A 42 -22.37 -3.69 3.94
C PHE A 42 -23.13 -2.44 4.40
N ALA A 43 -23.43 -1.51 3.49
CA ALA A 43 -24.24 -0.35 3.80
C ALA A 43 -25.72 -0.74 4.06
N PRO A 44 -26.31 -0.35 5.19
CA PRO A 44 -27.74 -0.49 5.43
C PRO A 44 -28.53 0.40 4.45
N LYS A 45 -29.69 -0.07 3.97
CA LYS A 45 -30.49 0.63 2.94
C LYS A 45 -30.77 2.11 3.28
N ASN A 46 -31.00 2.42 4.55
CA ASN A 46 -31.35 3.78 5.00
C ASN A 46 -30.15 4.67 5.37
N LYS A 47 -28.93 4.11 5.44
CA LYS A 47 -27.69 4.83 5.82
C LYS A 47 -26.60 4.75 4.76
N SER A 48 -26.98 4.41 3.52
CA SER A 48 -26.02 4.22 2.43
C SER A 48 -25.14 5.46 2.21
N THR A 49 -25.72 6.66 2.29
CA THR A 49 -24.99 7.93 2.14
C THR A 49 -23.91 8.12 3.21
N GLU A 50 -24.17 7.74 4.46
CA GLU A 50 -23.21 7.85 5.56
C GLU A 50 -22.03 6.88 5.34
N PHE A 51 -22.31 5.62 4.98
CA PHE A 51 -21.28 4.62 4.69
C PHE A 51 -20.40 5.01 3.49
N TYR A 52 -20.99 5.55 2.42
CA TYR A 52 -20.22 6.09 1.30
C TYR A 52 -19.44 7.36 1.68
N GLY A 53 -19.97 8.18 2.59
CA GLY A 53 -19.27 9.33 3.17
C GLY A 53 -18.03 8.91 3.96
N PHE A 54 -18.16 7.92 4.84
CA PHE A 54 -17.02 7.33 5.56
C PHE A 54 -16.01 6.71 4.61
N PHE A 55 -16.46 5.93 3.61
CA PHE A 55 -15.59 5.35 2.60
C PHE A 55 -14.77 6.41 1.85
N ALA A 56 -15.40 7.50 1.45
CA ALA A 56 -14.74 8.62 0.76
C ALA A 56 -13.73 9.33 1.69
N LEU A 57 -14.07 9.54 2.96
CA LEU A 57 -13.18 10.14 3.94
C LEU A 57 -11.95 9.25 4.17
N THR A 58 -12.14 7.96 4.46
CA THR A 58 -11.04 7.00 4.65
C THR A 58 -10.15 6.92 3.42
N GLY A 59 -10.74 6.92 2.21
CA GLY A 59 -9.99 6.93 0.96
C GLY A 59 -9.12 8.19 0.80
N ARG A 60 -9.65 9.37 1.10
CA ARG A 60 -8.89 10.64 1.06
C ARG A 60 -7.80 10.69 2.13
N SER A 61 -8.09 10.25 3.36
CA SER A 61 -7.10 10.18 4.43
C SER A 61 -5.95 9.23 4.06
N SER A 62 -6.27 8.05 3.51
CA SER A 62 -5.27 7.10 3.04
C SER A 62 -4.40 7.66 1.91
N ALA A 63 -4.99 8.44 0.99
CA ALA A 63 -4.24 9.07 -0.11
C ALA A 63 -3.23 10.13 0.37
N VAL A 64 -3.46 10.76 1.53
CA VAL A 64 -2.50 11.70 2.15
C VAL A 64 -1.44 10.95 2.95
N ILE A 65 -1.86 9.97 3.74
CA ILE A 65 -0.96 9.22 4.64
C ILE A 65 0.01 8.33 3.84
N GLY A 66 -0.45 7.70 2.75
CA GLY A 66 0.32 6.75 1.97
C GLY A 66 1.66 7.30 1.46
N PRO A 67 1.66 8.41 0.68
CA PRO A 67 2.89 9.05 0.23
C PRO A 67 3.76 9.56 1.38
N GLY A 68 3.15 10.06 2.46
CA GLY A 68 3.89 10.53 3.64
C GLY A 68 4.67 9.41 4.34
N VAL A 69 4.03 8.26 4.57
CA VAL A 69 4.66 7.07 5.16
C VAL A 69 5.74 6.51 4.26
N MET A 70 5.50 6.44 2.94
CA MET A 70 6.49 5.97 1.98
C MET A 70 7.71 6.91 1.90
N GLY A 71 7.49 8.22 1.86
CA GLY A 71 8.55 9.22 1.85
C GLY A 71 9.39 9.17 3.12
N PHE A 72 8.74 9.10 4.28
CA PHE A 72 9.42 8.97 5.58
C PHE A 72 10.20 7.66 5.70
N SER A 73 9.63 6.54 5.22
CA SER A 73 10.33 5.26 5.23
C SER A 73 11.55 5.27 4.30
N ALA A 74 11.43 5.85 3.11
CA ALA A 74 12.53 5.95 2.15
C ALA A 74 13.67 6.83 2.66
N SER A 75 13.36 8.02 3.20
CA SER A 75 14.36 8.93 3.75
C SER A 75 14.99 8.40 5.04
N GLY A 76 14.17 7.82 5.94
CA GLY A 76 14.63 7.24 7.18
C GLY A 76 15.55 6.03 6.97
N ILE A 77 15.21 5.15 6.03
CA ILE A 77 16.07 3.99 5.69
C ILE A 77 17.36 4.47 5.02
N SER A 78 17.28 5.43 4.09
CA SER A 78 18.48 6.01 3.46
C SER A 78 19.44 6.61 4.50
N ALA A 79 18.91 7.40 5.44
CA ALA A 79 19.70 7.99 6.52
C ALA A 79 20.29 6.95 7.48
N TRP A 80 19.53 5.91 7.84
CA TRP A 80 20.01 4.82 8.69
C TRP A 80 21.15 4.02 8.02
N VAL A 81 21.02 3.73 6.72
CA VAL A 81 22.05 3.05 5.92
C VAL A 81 23.31 3.91 5.82
N MET A 82 23.18 5.21 5.56
CA MET A 82 24.31 6.14 5.50
C MET A 82 25.08 6.18 6.82
N ASN A 83 24.36 6.30 7.95
CA ASN A 83 24.96 6.34 9.28
C ASN A 83 25.68 5.04 9.65
N THR A 84 25.15 3.87 9.25
CA THR A 84 25.80 2.57 9.49
C THR A 84 27.05 2.37 8.64
N LEU A 85 27.04 2.82 7.37
CA LEU A 85 28.20 2.75 6.47
C LEU A 85 29.35 3.67 6.92
N VAL A 86 29.02 4.88 7.39
CA VAL A 86 30.00 5.82 7.95
C VAL A 86 30.58 5.29 9.27
N ALA A 87 29.74 4.73 10.15
CA ALA A 87 30.19 4.13 11.40
C ALA A 87 31.09 2.89 11.21
N ALA A 88 30.91 2.15 10.11
CA ALA A 88 31.76 1.02 9.74
C ALA A 88 33.11 1.44 9.10
N GLY A 89 33.34 2.74 8.89
CA GLY A 89 34.58 3.27 8.32
C GLY A 89 34.78 2.95 6.83
N LEU A 90 33.76 2.43 6.16
CA LEU A 90 33.82 2.02 4.75
C LEU A 90 33.59 3.18 3.78
N VAL A 91 33.04 4.29 4.25
CA VAL A 91 32.57 5.42 3.43
C VAL A 91 32.76 6.75 4.17
N VAL A 92 33.25 7.78 3.46
CA VAL A 92 33.37 9.16 3.97
C VAL A 92 32.11 9.96 3.58
N ALA A 93 31.55 10.70 4.53
CA ALA A 93 30.41 11.58 4.30
C ALA A 93 30.83 12.72 3.33
N GLY A 94 30.38 12.63 2.07
CA GLY A 94 30.63 13.66 1.05
C GLY A 94 31.14 13.14 -0.29
N ASP A 95 31.43 11.84 -0.43
CA ASP A 95 31.82 11.25 -1.71
C ASP A 95 30.58 11.04 -2.61
N GLU A 96 30.66 11.45 -3.88
CA GLU A 96 29.57 11.39 -4.86
C GLU A 96 29.14 9.93 -5.12
N LEU A 97 30.09 9.00 -5.04
CA LEU A 97 29.84 7.56 -5.12
C LEU A 97 29.07 7.04 -3.90
N ALA A 98 29.32 7.59 -2.72
CA ALA A 98 28.65 7.20 -1.48
C ALA A 98 27.17 7.61 -1.45
N ILE A 99 26.88 8.81 -1.96
CA ILE A 99 25.50 9.33 -2.09
C ILE A 99 24.73 8.43 -3.05
N THR A 100 25.31 8.14 -4.22
CA THR A 100 24.66 7.31 -5.25
C THR A 100 24.41 5.86 -4.78
N VAL A 101 25.38 5.25 -4.09
CA VAL A 101 25.23 3.89 -3.55
C VAL A 101 24.18 3.84 -2.44
N THR A 102 24.15 4.84 -1.56
CA THR A 102 23.15 4.94 -0.48
C THR A 102 21.74 5.12 -1.04
N GLU A 103 21.57 5.96 -2.07
CA GLU A 103 20.28 6.14 -2.76
C GLU A 103 19.79 4.85 -3.43
N GLN A 104 20.67 4.13 -4.14
CA GLN A 104 20.32 2.85 -4.76
C GLN A 104 19.89 1.78 -3.75
N ILE A 105 20.58 1.73 -2.60
CA ILE A 105 20.22 0.82 -1.52
C ILE A 105 18.87 1.24 -0.92
N GLY A 106 18.66 2.54 -0.67
CA GLY A 106 17.39 3.09 -0.19
C GLY A 106 16.20 2.72 -1.08
N HIS A 107 16.35 2.80 -2.41
CA HIS A 107 15.30 2.40 -3.36
C HIS A 107 14.97 0.91 -3.30
N ARG A 108 15.97 0.04 -3.13
CA ARG A 108 15.73 -1.41 -3.01
C ARG A 108 15.03 -1.76 -1.70
N PHE A 109 15.38 -1.10 -0.60
CA PHE A 109 14.67 -1.27 0.66
C PHE A 109 13.24 -0.72 0.62
N ALA A 110 12.97 0.35 -0.13
CA ALA A 110 11.61 0.84 -0.32
C ALA A 110 10.69 -0.21 -0.95
N LEU A 111 11.20 -1.03 -1.89
CA LEU A 111 10.45 -2.17 -2.44
C LEU A 111 10.13 -3.22 -1.37
N VAL A 112 11.06 -3.50 -0.45
CA VAL A 112 10.83 -4.42 0.67
C VAL A 112 9.75 -3.90 1.60
N THR A 113 9.73 -2.59 1.88
CA THR A 113 8.66 -1.95 2.67
C THR A 113 7.29 -2.09 2.01
N ILE A 114 7.20 -1.91 0.68
CA ILE A 114 5.95 -2.12 -0.08
C ILE A 114 5.49 -3.58 0.05
N VAL A 115 6.40 -4.55 -0.09
CA VAL A 115 6.09 -5.97 0.05
C VAL A 115 5.60 -6.27 1.46
N LEU A 116 6.28 -5.76 2.49
CA LEU A 116 5.88 -5.93 3.89
C LEU A 116 4.49 -5.34 4.14
N PHE A 117 4.23 -4.13 3.65
CA PHE A 117 2.92 -3.49 3.77
C PHE A 117 1.81 -4.31 3.10
N LEU A 118 2.07 -4.86 1.90
CA LEU A 118 1.13 -5.75 1.22
C LEU A 118 0.89 -7.05 1.99
N LEU A 119 1.93 -7.63 2.62
CA LEU A 119 1.80 -8.85 3.42
C LEU A 119 0.99 -8.60 4.69
N VAL A 120 1.24 -7.49 5.40
CA VAL A 120 0.46 -7.10 6.58
C VAL A 120 -1.00 -6.85 6.19
N GLY A 121 -1.25 -6.12 5.11
CA GLY A 121 -2.59 -5.89 4.59
C GLY A 121 -3.31 -7.18 4.20
N LEU A 122 -2.62 -8.10 3.52
CA LEU A 122 -3.15 -9.42 3.19
C LEU A 122 -3.47 -10.23 4.45
N MET A 123 -2.57 -10.22 5.45
CA MET A 123 -2.77 -10.92 6.71
C MET A 123 -4.02 -10.40 7.44
N LEU A 124 -4.21 -9.08 7.49
CA LEU A 124 -5.40 -8.48 8.10
C LEU A 124 -6.68 -8.89 7.36
N LEU A 125 -6.66 -8.91 6.03
CA LEU A 125 -7.82 -9.35 5.23
C LEU A 125 -8.22 -10.79 5.50
N LEU A 126 -7.27 -11.68 5.82
CA LEU A 126 -7.59 -13.07 6.17
C LEU A 126 -8.39 -13.19 7.48
N PHE A 127 -8.33 -12.17 8.35
CA PHE A 127 -9.10 -12.13 9.59
C PHE A 127 -10.49 -11.49 9.44
N VAL A 128 -10.82 -10.92 8.27
CA VAL A 128 -12.12 -10.31 8.01
C VAL A 128 -13.17 -11.38 7.68
N ASP A 129 -14.23 -11.42 8.47
CA ASP A 129 -15.38 -12.29 8.23
C ASP A 129 -16.48 -11.53 7.48
N GLU A 130 -16.52 -11.71 6.16
CA GLU A 130 -17.50 -11.09 5.26
C GLU A 130 -18.95 -11.48 5.59
N LYS A 131 -19.16 -12.70 6.10
CA LYS A 131 -20.51 -13.22 6.37
C LYS A 131 -21.14 -12.46 7.54
N LYS A 132 -20.36 -12.21 8.59
CA LYS A 132 -20.81 -11.39 9.74
C LYS A 132 -21.19 -9.97 9.30
N GLY A 133 -20.38 -9.34 8.45
CA GLY A 133 -20.66 -8.00 7.93
C GLY A 133 -21.99 -7.92 7.16
N ARG A 134 -22.27 -8.93 6.33
CA ARG A 134 -23.51 -8.98 5.54
C ARG A 134 -24.75 -9.22 6.40
N ILE A 135 -24.63 -10.02 7.47
CA ILE A 135 -25.73 -10.30 8.40
C ILE A 135 -26.06 -9.05 9.22
N ALA A 136 -25.05 -8.31 9.68
CA ALA A 136 -25.24 -7.05 10.40
C ALA A 136 -26.00 -6.01 9.56
N ALA A 137 -25.62 -5.84 8.29
CA ALA A 137 -26.31 -4.92 7.37
C ALA A 137 -27.79 -5.26 7.13
N LYS A 138 -28.16 -6.55 7.21
CA LYS A 138 -29.54 -7.01 7.02
C LYS A 138 -30.40 -6.90 8.29
N ASN A 139 -29.77 -6.97 9.47
CA ASN A 139 -30.44 -7.01 10.77
C ASN A 139 -30.68 -5.62 11.38
N GLU A 140 -30.15 -4.55 10.76
CA GLU A 140 -30.41 -3.19 11.24
C GLU A 140 -31.86 -2.78 10.95
N LYS A 141 -32.63 -2.60 12.03
CA LYS A 141 -34.05 -2.22 11.96
C LYS A 141 -34.20 -0.83 11.34
N PRO A 142 -35.29 -0.56 10.60
CA PRO A 142 -35.58 0.79 10.15
C PRO A 142 -35.72 1.69 11.37
N VAL A 143 -34.95 2.79 11.41
CA VAL A 143 -35.13 3.85 12.39
C VAL A 143 -36.50 4.48 12.08
N GLU A 144 -37.45 4.32 13.00
CA GLU A 144 -38.72 5.05 12.94
C GLU A 144 -38.43 6.54 13.11
N GLY A 145 -38.91 7.32 12.13
CA GLY A 145 -39.25 8.76 12.19
C GLY A 145 -38.32 9.67 12.96
#